data_AF-A0A8J7WUA4-F1
#
_entry.id   AF-A0A8J7WUA4-F1
#
_cell.length_a   1.000
_cell.length_b   1.000
_cell.length_c   1.000
_cell.angle_alpha   90.00
_cell.angle_beta   90.00
_cell.angle_gamma   90.00
#
_symmetry.space_group_name_H-M   'P 1'
#
loop_
_entity.id
_entity.type
_entity.pdbx_description
1 polymer ?
#
loop_
_entity_poly.entity_id
_entity_poly.type
_entity_poly.pdbx_seq_one_letter_code
_entity_poly.pdbx_strand_id
1 'polypeptide(L)'
;CCQALDSIKYEGRSAIDLLQTVFEANPLKRSMGLALVNALNHDKAMGLPEDSDNQLLFNNLGIGSGTRVAMVGYFGPLMKAFEDRGAVLKVIDQSRKIGEPHDFYAHLRDWAEVLFLTSTSILNQSTEDILSHTSKEVRTVMLGPSTPMVPEAFAHLPVAILAGTVPVDRENVLQAVRNGAGTRNIQQYSRKVYALLR
;
A
#
# COMPACT_ATOMS: atom_id res chain seq x y z
N CYS A 1 -6.67 27.05 -15.14
CA CYS A 1 -8.08 26.74 -15.47
C CYS A 1 -8.55 25.34 -15.06
N CYS A 2 -7.71 24.46 -14.50
CA CYS A 2 -8.18 23.21 -13.89
C CYS A 2 -7.99 23.30 -12.37
N GLN A 3 -9.03 23.64 -11.62
CA GLN A 3 -8.99 23.55 -10.16
C GLN A 3 -9.25 22.09 -9.77
N ALA A 4 -8.18 21.34 -9.54
CA ALA A 4 -8.28 19.98 -9.01
C ALA A 4 -8.54 19.96 -7.48
N LEU A 5 -8.20 21.07 -6.81
CA LEU A 5 -8.29 21.28 -5.37
C LEU A 5 -8.63 22.75 -5.09
N ASP A 6 -9.21 23.00 -3.90
CA ASP A 6 -9.40 24.35 -3.39
C ASP A 6 -8.06 25.07 -3.25
N SER A 7 -8.05 26.41 -3.29
CA SER A 7 -6.83 27.25 -3.27
C SER A 7 -6.11 27.33 -1.90
N ILE A 8 -6.25 26.30 -1.07
CA ILE A 8 -5.67 26.25 0.28
C ILE A 8 -4.15 26.05 0.16
N LYS A 9 -3.39 27.00 0.71
CA LYS A 9 -1.94 26.92 0.86
C LYS A 9 -1.60 26.31 2.23
N TYR A 10 -1.04 25.10 2.25
CA TYR A 10 -0.71 24.39 3.49
C TYR A 10 0.70 24.69 4.00
N GLU A 11 1.60 25.20 3.15
CA GLU A 11 2.97 25.51 3.56
C GLU A 11 3.00 26.58 4.67
N GLY A 12 3.74 26.29 5.74
CA GLY A 12 3.85 27.19 6.90
C GLY A 12 2.70 27.10 7.90
N ARG A 13 1.69 26.25 7.66
CA ARG A 13 0.60 25.97 8.61
C ARG A 13 0.95 24.83 9.57
N SER A 14 0.11 24.66 10.59
CA SER A 14 0.16 23.50 11.48
C SER A 14 -0.06 22.20 10.69
N ALA A 15 0.68 21.15 11.03
CA ALA A 15 0.48 19.82 10.46
C ALA A 15 -0.96 19.32 10.68
N ILE A 16 -1.59 19.71 11.80
CA ILE A 16 -2.97 19.31 12.11
C ILE A 16 -3.95 19.79 11.03
N ASP A 17 -3.74 20.98 10.44
CA ASP A 17 -4.61 21.53 9.40
C ASP A 17 -4.65 20.63 8.17
N LEU A 18 -3.49 20.12 7.74
CA LEU A 18 -3.39 19.20 6.61
C LEU A 18 -3.80 17.77 6.99
N LEU A 19 -3.59 17.35 8.24
CA LEU A 19 -3.97 16.01 8.69
C LEU A 19 -5.48 15.76 8.54
N GLN A 20 -6.31 16.79 8.76
CA GLN A 20 -7.76 16.69 8.60
C GLN A 20 -8.19 16.22 7.20
N THR A 21 -7.37 16.46 6.17
CA THR A 21 -7.72 16.06 4.81
C THR A 21 -7.73 14.54 4.62
N VAL A 22 -7.18 13.75 5.56
CA VAL A 22 -7.26 12.28 5.52
C VAL A 22 -8.71 11.78 5.56
N PHE A 23 -9.63 12.55 6.16
CA PHE A 23 -11.05 12.22 6.28
C PHE A 23 -11.91 12.75 5.11
N GLU A 24 -11.33 13.56 4.22
CA GLU A 24 -12.05 14.14 3.09
C GLU A 24 -12.45 13.08 2.07
N ALA A 25 -13.63 13.20 1.46
CA ALA A 25 -14.11 12.28 0.42
C ALA A 25 -13.28 12.35 -0.87
N ASN A 26 -12.66 13.50 -1.15
CA ASN A 26 -11.83 13.71 -2.34
C ASN A 26 -10.51 12.94 -2.24
N PRO A 27 -10.21 11.97 -3.14
CA PRO A 27 -9.00 11.15 -3.06
C PRO A 27 -7.69 11.94 -3.13
N LEU A 28 -7.67 13.09 -3.83
CA LEU A 28 -6.49 13.94 -3.90
C LEU A 28 -6.23 14.62 -2.54
N LYS A 29 -7.26 15.18 -1.89
CA LYS A 29 -7.15 15.75 -0.55
C LYS A 29 -6.69 14.69 0.46
N ARG A 30 -7.28 13.49 0.40
CA ARG A 30 -6.88 12.36 1.25
C ARG A 30 -5.45 11.94 1.03
N SER A 31 -5.00 11.91 -0.22
CA SER A 31 -3.60 11.63 -0.57
C SER A 31 -2.64 12.61 0.09
N MET A 32 -2.97 13.90 0.15
CA MET A 32 -2.13 14.89 0.85
C MET A 32 -2.05 14.63 2.36
N GLY A 33 -3.17 14.29 3.00
CA GLY A 33 -3.21 13.95 4.43
C GLY A 33 -2.41 12.67 4.73
N LEU A 34 -2.53 11.65 3.87
CA LEU A 34 -1.76 10.42 3.99
C LEU A 34 -0.26 10.66 3.76
N ALA A 35 0.11 11.51 2.80
CA ALA A 35 1.49 11.91 2.57
C ALA A 35 2.08 12.64 3.80
N LEU A 36 1.29 13.47 4.49
CA LEU A 36 1.69 14.08 5.75
C LEU A 36 1.91 13.01 6.83
N VAL A 37 1.00 12.05 7.00
CA VAL A 37 1.18 10.95 7.98
C VAL A 37 2.50 10.22 7.73
N ASN A 38 2.80 9.88 6.48
CA ASN A 38 4.05 9.23 6.10
C ASN A 38 5.27 10.11 6.36
N ALA A 39 5.17 11.42 6.11
CA ALA A 39 6.23 12.38 6.38
C ALA A 39 6.51 12.54 7.89
N LEU A 40 5.47 12.64 8.72
CA LEU A 40 5.60 12.73 10.18
C LEU A 40 6.17 11.44 10.79
N ASN A 41 5.92 10.30 10.16
CA ASN A 41 6.42 9.00 10.59
C ASN A 41 7.76 8.61 9.95
N HIS A 42 8.37 9.48 9.13
CA HIS A 42 9.55 9.15 8.32
C HIS A 42 10.71 8.58 9.14
N ASP A 43 11.11 9.25 10.22
CA ASP A 43 12.24 8.81 11.06
C ASP A 43 12.00 7.43 11.68
N LYS A 44 10.78 7.17 12.16
CA LYS A 44 10.41 5.86 12.70
C LYS A 44 10.44 4.79 11.61
N ALA A 45 9.90 5.11 10.43
CA ALA A 45 9.90 4.21 9.29
C ALA A 45 11.32 3.89 8.79
N MET A 46 12.24 4.87 8.84
CA MET A 46 13.65 4.68 8.49
C MET A 46 14.38 3.68 9.39
N GLY A 47 13.94 3.55 10.64
CA GLY A 47 14.46 2.59 11.61
C GLY A 47 13.90 1.17 11.47
N LEU A 48 12.91 0.94 10.58
CA LEU A 48 12.37 -0.39 10.34
C LEU A 48 13.30 -1.24 9.47
N PRO A 49 13.20 -2.58 9.56
CA PRO A 49 13.95 -3.48 8.71
C PRO A 49 13.68 -3.24 7.22
N GLU A 50 14.74 -3.34 6.42
CA GLU A 50 14.68 -3.18 4.98
C GLU A 50 14.43 -4.52 4.27
N ASP A 51 13.62 -4.48 3.21
CA ASP A 51 13.32 -5.63 2.36
C ASP A 51 13.43 -5.24 0.87
N SER A 52 14.66 -5.03 0.42
CA SER A 52 14.96 -4.45 -0.89
C SER A 52 14.46 -5.32 -2.06
N ASP A 53 14.56 -6.65 -1.94
CA ASP A 53 14.20 -7.63 -2.96
C ASP A 53 12.86 -8.33 -2.70
N ASN A 54 12.15 -7.91 -1.66
CA ASN A 54 10.89 -8.47 -1.18
C ASN A 54 11.00 -9.93 -0.65
N GLN A 55 12.20 -10.49 -0.49
CA GLN A 55 12.36 -11.88 -0.03
C GLN A 55 11.80 -12.07 1.38
N LEU A 56 12.01 -11.10 2.27
CA LEU A 56 11.50 -11.19 3.64
C LEU A 56 9.97 -11.17 3.65
N LEU A 57 9.34 -10.35 2.81
CA LEU A 57 7.91 -10.35 2.61
C LEU A 57 7.38 -11.72 2.15
N PHE A 58 7.98 -12.29 1.10
CA PHE A 58 7.56 -13.61 0.60
C PHE A 58 7.75 -14.73 1.63
N ASN A 59 8.86 -14.71 2.37
CA ASN A 59 9.17 -15.72 3.38
C ASN A 59 8.24 -15.62 4.61
N ASN A 60 7.99 -14.42 5.13
CA ASN A 60 7.07 -14.21 6.26
C ASN A 60 5.62 -14.59 5.89
N LEU A 61 5.22 -14.39 4.64
CA LEU A 61 3.92 -14.82 4.13
C LEU A 61 3.91 -16.29 3.67
N GLY A 62 5.00 -17.04 3.81
CA GLY A 62 5.13 -18.44 3.44
C GLY A 62 4.64 -18.73 2.01
N ILE A 63 5.02 -17.88 1.05
CA ILE A 63 4.57 -17.99 -0.34
C ILE A 63 5.47 -18.97 -1.08
N GLY A 64 4.86 -20.03 -1.60
CA GLY A 64 5.55 -21.06 -2.37
C GLY A 64 4.60 -21.76 -3.34
N SER A 65 5.00 -22.97 -3.75
CA SER A 65 4.27 -23.73 -4.76
C SER A 65 2.86 -24.07 -4.28
N GLY A 66 1.85 -23.69 -5.06
CA GLY A 66 0.45 -23.92 -4.78
C GLY A 66 -0.20 -22.95 -3.78
N THR A 67 0.58 -22.01 -3.19
CA THR A 67 0.01 -20.99 -2.29
C THR A 67 -1.02 -20.15 -3.04
N ARG A 68 -2.20 -20.00 -2.45
CA ARG A 68 -3.35 -19.29 -3.05
C ARG A 68 -3.31 -17.81 -2.65
N VAL A 69 -2.94 -16.95 -3.59
CA VAL A 69 -2.73 -15.53 -3.35
C VAL A 69 -3.86 -14.72 -4.00
N ALA A 70 -4.59 -13.97 -3.20
CA ALA A 70 -5.46 -12.91 -3.67
C ALA A 70 -4.68 -11.58 -3.70
N MET A 71 -4.86 -10.80 -4.76
CA MET A 71 -4.14 -9.54 -4.96
C MET A 71 -5.12 -8.44 -5.38
N VAL A 72 -5.26 -7.42 -4.55
CA VAL A 72 -5.98 -6.18 -4.85
C VAL A 72 -4.97 -5.10 -5.24
N GLY A 73 -5.06 -4.66 -6.49
CA GLY A 73 -4.07 -3.82 -7.15
C GLY A 73 -3.02 -4.66 -7.85
N TYR A 74 -2.75 -4.38 -9.12
CA TYR A 74 -1.82 -5.16 -9.94
C TYR A 74 -0.38 -4.69 -9.72
N PHE A 75 0.43 -5.55 -9.10
CA PHE A 75 1.85 -5.29 -8.87
C PHE A 75 2.73 -6.00 -9.90
N GLY A 76 2.83 -5.42 -11.10
CA GLY A 76 3.66 -5.96 -12.19
C GLY A 76 5.06 -6.46 -11.76
N PRO A 77 5.83 -5.70 -10.95
CA PRO A 77 7.14 -6.15 -10.46
C PRO A 77 7.13 -7.42 -9.59
N LEU A 78 6.01 -7.74 -8.94
CA LEU A 78 5.90 -8.93 -8.09
C LEU A 78 5.42 -10.16 -8.86
N MET A 79 4.76 -9.99 -10.01
CA MET A 79 4.15 -11.09 -10.76
C MET A 79 5.15 -12.20 -11.10
N LYS A 80 6.36 -11.82 -11.52
CA LYS A 80 7.42 -12.80 -11.83
C LYS A 80 7.86 -13.59 -10.59
N ALA A 81 7.97 -12.93 -9.45
CA ALA A 81 8.36 -13.57 -8.19
C ALA A 81 7.33 -14.60 -7.70
N PHE A 82 6.03 -14.34 -7.94
CA PHE A 82 4.97 -15.32 -7.66
C PHE A 82 5.01 -16.51 -8.61
N GLU A 83 5.19 -16.26 -9.92
CA GLU A 83 5.32 -17.30 -10.93
C GLU A 83 6.51 -18.22 -10.63
N ASP A 84 7.68 -17.65 -10.34
CA ASP A 84 8.90 -18.40 -10.03
C ASP A 84 8.77 -19.25 -8.75
N ARG A 85 7.87 -18.86 -7.84
CA ARG A 85 7.55 -19.61 -6.61
C ARG A 85 6.46 -20.65 -6.82
N GLY A 86 5.80 -20.69 -7.99
CA GLY A 86 4.67 -21.58 -8.25
C GLY A 86 3.39 -21.22 -7.50
N ALA A 87 3.24 -19.97 -7.06
CA ALA A 87 2.03 -19.50 -6.40
C ALA A 87 0.89 -19.34 -7.41
N VAL A 88 -0.35 -19.54 -6.96
CA VAL A 88 -1.55 -19.36 -7.79
C VAL A 88 -2.18 -18.02 -7.44
N LEU A 89 -2.45 -17.17 -8.44
CA LEU A 89 -2.95 -15.82 -8.22
C LEU A 89 -4.39 -15.62 -8.69
N LYS A 90 -5.15 -14.89 -7.89
CA LYS A 90 -6.36 -14.18 -8.30
C LYS A 90 -6.12 -12.69 -8.10
N VAL A 91 -6.29 -11.91 -9.16
CA VAL A 91 -5.96 -10.47 -9.16
C VAL A 91 -7.19 -9.66 -9.51
N ILE A 92 -7.38 -8.54 -8.82
CA ILE A 92 -8.33 -7.49 -9.20
C ILE A 92 -7.62 -6.14 -9.26
N ASP A 93 -7.86 -5.38 -10.33
CA ASP A 93 -7.35 -4.01 -10.46
C ASP A 93 -8.31 -3.17 -11.31
N GLN A 94 -8.90 -2.15 -10.69
CA GLN A 94 -9.87 -1.27 -11.34
C GLN A 94 -9.24 -0.43 -12.46
N SER A 95 -8.03 0.08 -12.28
CA SER A 95 -7.35 0.94 -13.25
C SER A 95 -6.97 0.19 -14.53
N ARG A 96 -6.63 -1.09 -14.39
CA ARG A 96 -6.25 -1.99 -15.48
C ARG A 96 -7.40 -2.83 -16.00
N LYS A 97 -8.58 -2.76 -15.38
CA LYS A 97 -9.76 -3.56 -15.71
C LYS A 97 -9.45 -5.07 -15.65
N ILE A 98 -8.80 -5.49 -14.57
CA ILE A 98 -8.44 -6.89 -14.30
C ILE A 98 -9.38 -7.45 -13.24
N GLY A 99 -9.88 -8.67 -13.48
CA GLY A 99 -10.71 -9.41 -12.53
C GLY A 99 -12.15 -8.91 -12.45
N GLU A 100 -13.04 -9.80 -12.02
CA GLU A 100 -14.45 -9.48 -11.76
C GLU A 100 -14.69 -9.40 -10.25
N PRO A 101 -15.25 -8.31 -9.71
CA PRO A 101 -15.40 -8.11 -8.26
C PRO A 101 -16.10 -9.27 -7.56
N HIS A 102 -17.21 -9.75 -8.12
CA HIS A 102 -18.00 -10.82 -7.51
C HIS A 102 -17.20 -12.12 -7.37
N ASP A 103 -16.50 -12.52 -8.44
CA ASP A 103 -15.65 -13.72 -8.44
C ASP A 103 -14.46 -13.56 -7.49
N PHE A 104 -13.83 -12.38 -7.50
CA PHE A 104 -12.68 -12.10 -6.66
C PHE A 104 -13.02 -12.17 -5.18
N TYR A 105 -14.12 -11.55 -4.74
CA TYR A 105 -14.49 -11.55 -3.31
C TYR A 105 -14.94 -12.93 -2.82
N ALA A 106 -15.52 -13.77 -3.69
CA ALA A 106 -15.77 -15.17 -3.35
C ALA A 106 -14.45 -15.94 -3.13
N HIS A 107 -13.47 -15.77 -4.03
CA HIS A 107 -12.15 -16.38 -3.86
C HIS A 107 -11.38 -15.83 -2.66
N LEU A 108 -11.50 -14.53 -2.36
CA LEU A 108 -10.86 -13.92 -1.20
C LEU A 108 -11.35 -14.56 0.10
N ARG A 109 -12.66 -14.87 0.17
CA ARG A 109 -13.28 -15.47 1.35
C ARG A 109 -12.95 -16.94 1.51
N ASP A 110 -13.10 -17.72 0.44
CA ASP A 110 -13.18 -19.19 0.55
C ASP A 110 -11.93 -19.91 0.02
N TRP A 111 -11.02 -19.20 -0.66
CA TRP A 111 -9.88 -19.80 -1.36
C TRP A 111 -8.54 -19.19 -0.96
N ALA A 112 -8.45 -17.89 -0.71
CA ALA A 112 -7.17 -17.23 -0.45
C ALA A 112 -6.51 -17.69 0.86
N GLU A 113 -5.17 -17.81 0.84
CA GLU A 113 -4.34 -18.02 2.04
C GLU A 113 -3.54 -16.77 2.39
N VAL A 114 -3.30 -15.91 1.39
CA VAL A 114 -2.53 -14.68 1.48
C VAL A 114 -3.24 -13.60 0.68
N LEU A 115 -3.38 -12.41 1.27
CA LEU A 115 -3.92 -11.23 0.60
C LEU A 115 -2.81 -10.18 0.44
N PHE A 116 -2.57 -9.74 -0.79
CA PHE A 116 -1.80 -8.54 -1.11
C PHE A 116 -2.76 -7.39 -1.37
N LEU A 117 -2.78 -6.41 -0.48
CA LEU A 117 -3.68 -5.26 -0.54
C LEU A 117 -2.90 -3.96 -0.81
N THR A 118 -3.17 -3.31 -1.94
CA THR A 118 -2.62 -1.97 -2.22
C THR A 118 -3.02 -0.95 -1.16
N SER A 119 -2.07 -0.18 -0.65
CA SER A 119 -2.35 0.93 0.28
C SER A 119 -3.10 2.10 -0.37
N THR A 120 -3.27 2.08 -1.70
CA THR A 120 -4.21 2.99 -2.37
C THR A 120 -5.66 2.71 -2.00
N SER A 121 -5.98 1.56 -1.39
CA SER A 121 -7.32 1.27 -0.85
C SER A 121 -7.73 2.26 0.26
N ILE A 122 -6.76 2.82 0.99
CA ILE A 122 -6.99 3.89 1.98
C ILE A 122 -7.46 5.15 1.24
N LEU A 123 -6.82 5.46 0.10
CA LEU A 123 -7.11 6.66 -0.69
C LEU A 123 -8.50 6.64 -1.33
N ASN A 124 -9.08 5.47 -1.57
CA ASN A 124 -10.40 5.33 -2.17
C ASN A 124 -11.47 4.75 -1.21
N GLN A 125 -11.18 4.62 0.10
CA GLN A 125 -12.09 4.06 1.14
C GLN A 125 -12.56 2.63 0.86
N SER A 126 -11.72 1.80 0.24
CA SER A 126 -12.05 0.38 0.02
C SER A 126 -11.37 -0.57 1.01
N THR A 127 -10.45 -0.09 1.85
CA THR A 127 -9.66 -0.94 2.77
C THR A 127 -10.55 -1.82 3.64
N GLU A 128 -11.45 -1.22 4.41
CA GLU A 128 -12.28 -1.91 5.39
C GLU A 128 -13.29 -2.84 4.71
N ASP A 129 -13.86 -2.41 3.58
CA ASP A 129 -14.76 -3.21 2.75
C ASP A 129 -14.05 -4.48 2.26
N ILE A 130 -12.89 -4.35 1.62
CA ILE A 130 -12.08 -5.49 1.16
C ILE A 130 -11.72 -6.42 2.32
N LEU A 131 -11.23 -5.85 3.43
CA LEU A 131 -10.82 -6.65 4.59
C LEU A 131 -12.01 -7.37 5.22
N SER A 132 -13.23 -6.84 5.15
CA SER A 132 -14.44 -7.50 5.64
C SER A 132 -14.80 -8.80 4.91
N HIS A 133 -14.31 -8.98 3.68
CA HIS A 133 -14.45 -10.22 2.91
C HIS A 133 -13.38 -11.27 3.24
N THR A 134 -12.41 -10.91 4.07
CA THR A 134 -11.25 -11.75 4.36
C THR A 134 -11.50 -12.61 5.60
N SER A 135 -11.13 -13.89 5.57
CA SER A 135 -11.16 -14.75 6.76
C SER A 135 -10.00 -14.39 7.71
N LYS A 136 -10.09 -14.80 8.98
CA LYS A 136 -9.05 -14.51 9.99
C LYS A 136 -7.75 -15.28 9.75
N GLU A 137 -7.81 -16.35 8.97
CA GLU A 137 -6.70 -17.24 8.63
C GLU A 137 -5.86 -16.70 7.46
N VAL A 138 -6.39 -15.74 6.70
CA VAL A 138 -5.67 -15.13 5.58
C VAL A 138 -4.58 -14.20 6.10
N ARG A 139 -3.34 -14.45 5.66
CA ARG A 139 -2.20 -13.60 6.01
C ARG A 139 -2.18 -12.39 5.07
N THR A 140 -2.59 -11.25 5.59
CA THR A 140 -2.71 -10.02 4.79
C THR A 140 -1.46 -9.15 4.89
N VAL A 141 -0.94 -8.73 3.74
CA VAL A 141 0.02 -7.63 3.63
C VAL A 141 -0.67 -6.43 2.99
N MET A 142 -0.51 -5.27 3.63
CA MET A 142 -0.82 -3.99 3.00
C MET A 142 0.47 -3.36 2.48
N LEU A 143 0.51 -2.98 1.20
CA LEU A 143 1.75 -2.60 0.54
C LEU A 143 1.65 -1.42 -0.42
N GLY A 144 2.78 -0.71 -0.54
CA GLY A 144 3.00 0.37 -1.50
C GLY A 144 3.55 1.65 -0.85
N PRO A 145 3.92 2.67 -1.66
CA PRO A 145 4.46 3.92 -1.12
C PRO A 145 3.48 4.70 -0.23
N SER A 146 2.18 4.49 -0.44
CA SER A 146 1.13 5.12 0.36
C SER A 146 0.97 4.49 1.75
N THR A 147 1.61 3.36 2.06
CA THR A 147 1.46 2.65 3.34
C THR A 147 1.99 3.49 4.51
N PRO A 148 1.14 3.86 5.47
CA PRO A 148 1.59 4.42 6.74
C PRO A 148 2.32 3.35 7.54
N MET A 149 3.61 3.54 7.78
CA MET A 149 4.43 2.62 8.57
C MET A 149 4.20 2.82 10.09
N VAL A 150 2.95 2.83 10.51
CA VAL A 150 2.48 3.06 11.89
C VAL A 150 1.68 1.82 12.33
N PRO A 151 2.34 0.74 12.79
CA PRO A 151 1.68 -0.53 13.09
C PRO A 151 0.48 -0.41 14.03
N GLU A 152 0.54 0.50 15.00
CA GLU A 152 -0.51 0.73 15.99
C GLU A 152 -1.81 1.25 15.35
N ALA A 153 -1.71 1.98 14.24
CA ALA A 153 -2.88 2.47 13.50
C ALA A 153 -3.65 1.35 12.81
N PHE A 154 -3.04 0.17 12.62
CA PHE A 154 -3.63 -0.97 11.93
C PHE A 154 -3.96 -2.14 12.87
N ALA A 155 -3.69 -2.02 14.17
CA ALA A 155 -3.87 -3.10 15.15
C ALA A 155 -5.33 -3.59 15.29
N HIS A 156 -6.30 -2.81 14.80
CA HIS A 156 -7.72 -3.15 14.79
C HIS A 156 -8.17 -3.85 13.49
N LEU A 157 -7.28 -4.01 12.52
CA LEU A 157 -7.54 -4.60 11.20
C LEU A 157 -6.83 -5.96 11.07
N PRO A 158 -7.35 -6.90 10.26
CA PRO A 158 -6.71 -8.19 10.00
C PRO A 158 -5.53 -8.05 9.02
N VAL A 159 -4.54 -7.23 9.38
CA VAL A 159 -3.32 -6.98 8.61
C VAL A 159 -2.14 -7.54 9.39
N ALA A 160 -1.40 -8.47 8.77
CA ALA A 160 -0.24 -9.11 9.40
C ALA A 160 1.07 -8.37 9.09
N ILE A 161 1.17 -7.73 7.92
CA ILE A 161 2.40 -7.05 7.48
C ILE A 161 2.06 -5.72 6.82
N LEU A 162 2.82 -4.68 7.18
CA LEU A 162 2.88 -3.42 6.42
C LEU A 162 4.17 -3.40 5.60
N ALA A 163 4.10 -3.10 4.31
CA ALA A 163 5.24 -2.98 3.42
C ALA A 163 5.25 -1.61 2.72
N GLY A 164 6.12 -0.72 3.19
CA GLY A 164 6.17 0.68 2.79
C GLY A 164 7.38 1.03 1.93
N THR A 165 7.45 2.30 1.56
CA THR A 165 8.59 2.90 0.87
C THR A 165 8.94 4.21 1.55
N VAL A 166 10.20 4.38 1.93
CA VAL A 166 10.69 5.54 2.67
C VAL A 166 11.69 6.32 1.79
N PRO A 167 11.38 7.56 1.38
CA PRO A 167 12.30 8.41 0.65
C PRO A 167 13.63 8.59 1.39
N VAL A 168 14.75 8.36 0.69
CA VAL A 168 16.10 8.60 1.24
C VAL A 168 16.84 9.72 0.51
N ASP A 169 16.51 9.95 -0.76
CA ASP A 169 17.02 11.07 -1.53
C ASP A 169 15.87 12.05 -1.81
N ARG A 170 15.82 13.09 -0.97
CA ARG A 170 14.76 14.10 -1.01
C ARG A 170 14.68 14.79 -2.36
N GLU A 171 15.80 15.22 -2.92
CA GLU A 171 15.83 16.05 -4.12
C GLU A 171 15.33 15.26 -5.34
N ASN A 172 15.82 14.03 -5.51
CA ASN A 172 15.40 13.18 -6.61
C ASN A 172 13.96 12.69 -6.45
N VAL A 173 13.48 12.41 -5.23
CA VAL A 173 12.06 12.09 -4.97
C VAL A 173 11.16 13.28 -5.31
N LEU A 174 11.51 14.49 -4.87
CA LEU A 174 10.74 15.69 -5.19
C LEU A 174 10.74 15.96 -6.70
N GLN A 175 11.87 15.79 -7.38
CA GLN A 175 11.94 15.92 -8.83
C GLN A 175 11.04 14.90 -9.53
N ALA A 176 11.08 13.63 -9.12
CA ALA A 176 10.23 12.58 -9.67
C ALA A 176 8.74 12.92 -9.50
N VAL A 177 8.32 13.32 -8.30
CA VAL A 177 6.93 13.72 -8.01
C VAL A 177 6.50 14.91 -8.86
N ARG A 178 7.34 15.96 -8.96
CA ARG A 178 7.06 17.16 -9.77
C ARG A 178 6.87 16.86 -11.26
N ASN A 179 7.52 15.82 -11.76
CA ASN A 179 7.38 15.37 -13.15
C ASN A 179 6.28 14.30 -13.34
N GLY A 180 5.46 14.03 -12.31
CA GLY A 180 4.40 13.02 -12.39
C GLY A 180 4.93 11.60 -12.56
N ALA A 181 6.16 11.33 -12.13
CA ALA A 181 6.76 10.02 -12.24
C ALA A 181 6.05 9.00 -11.33
N GLY A 182 5.86 7.78 -11.82
CA GLY A 182 5.23 6.71 -11.05
C GLY A 182 6.13 6.07 -10.00
N THR A 183 5.54 5.16 -9.22
CA THR A 183 6.17 4.42 -8.11
C THR A 183 7.54 3.84 -8.45
N ARG A 184 7.72 3.28 -9.65
CA ARG A 184 9.00 2.65 -10.07
C ARG A 184 10.17 3.64 -10.05
N ASN A 185 9.94 4.91 -10.41
CA ASN A 185 10.99 5.94 -10.40
C ASN A 185 11.23 6.44 -8.97
N ILE A 186 10.17 6.67 -8.19
CA ILE A 186 10.28 7.09 -6.78
C ILE A 186 11.04 6.05 -5.95
N GLN A 187 10.81 4.76 -6.22
CA GLN A 187 11.49 3.65 -5.53
C GLN A 187 13.00 3.61 -5.73
N GLN A 188 13.55 4.19 -6.80
CA GLN A 188 15.01 4.24 -7.02
C GLN A 188 15.73 5.13 -5.98
N TYR A 189 14.98 6.04 -5.38
CA TYR A 189 15.45 7.06 -4.44
C TYR A 189 14.91 6.84 -3.03
N SER A 190 14.46 5.61 -2.76
CA SER A 190 13.76 5.22 -1.54
C SER A 190 14.20 3.84 -1.05
N ARG A 191 14.00 3.56 0.23
CA ARG A 191 14.19 2.24 0.84
C ARG A 191 12.84 1.54 0.98
N LYS A 192 12.80 0.24 0.75
CA LYS A 192 11.62 -0.58 1.06
C LYS A 192 11.73 -1.09 2.48
N VAL A 193 10.71 -0.84 3.28
CA VAL A 193 10.71 -1.23 4.70
C VAL A 193 9.47 -2.05 5.00
N TYR A 194 9.53 -2.87 6.05
CA TYR A 194 8.36 -3.61 6.50
C TYR A 194 8.21 -3.58 8.02
N ALA A 195 6.97 -3.81 8.47
CA ALA A 195 6.65 -4.02 9.88
C ALA A 195 5.72 -5.23 10.01
N LEU A 196 6.02 -6.11 10.96
CA LEU A 196 5.15 -7.22 11.33
C LEU A 196 4.17 -6.76 12.40
N LEU A 197 2.89 -7.07 12.21
CA LEU A 197 1.82 -6.84 13.17
C LEU A 197 1.58 -8.16 13.90
N ARG A 198 1.37 -8.07 15.22
CA ARG A 198 1.14 -9.23 16.09
C ARG A 198 -0.31 -9.69 16.02
#